data_AF-A0A0R3QDZ1-F1
#
_entry.id   AF-A0A0R3QDZ1-F1
#
_cell.length_a   1.000
_cell.length_b   1.000
_cell.length_c   1.000
_cell.angle_alpha   90.00
_cell.angle_beta   90.00
_cell.angle_gamma   90.00
#
_symmetry.space_group_name_H-M   'P 1'
#
loop_
_entity.id
_entity.type
_entity.pdbx_description
1 polymer ?
#
loop_
_entity_poly.entity_id
_entity_poly.type
_entity_poly.pdbx_seq_one_letter_code
_entity_poly.pdbx_strand_id
1 'polypeptide(L)'
;LATGLLHLGLNRGDRVGMWGPNLYEWIVCQFATALAGMILVNINPSYQSEELKFALGKVGIKALISPACFKKSNYYLSMVDVIPDLAVKAEGKGDVSADYFPKFRHLIIIDRNDDNKSYRYE
;
A
#
# COMPACT_ATOMS: atom_id res chain seq x y z
N LEU A 1 -3.97 -7.35 -11.36
CA LEU A 1 -3.51 -7.16 -9.96
C LEU A 1 -3.18 -8.48 -9.25
N ALA A 2 -4.09 -9.46 -9.17
CA ALA A 2 -3.83 -10.73 -8.46
C ALA A 2 -2.53 -11.43 -8.90
N THR A 3 -2.34 -11.63 -10.21
CA THR A 3 -1.12 -12.19 -10.79
C THR A 3 0.12 -11.36 -10.49
N GLY A 4 -0.01 -10.03 -10.50
CA GLY A 4 1.08 -9.11 -10.13
C GLY A 4 1.52 -9.29 -8.68
N LEU A 5 0.58 -9.44 -7.74
CA LEU A 5 0.91 -9.72 -6.33
C LEU A 5 1.63 -11.06 -6.17
N LEU A 6 1.21 -12.10 -6.89
CA LEU A 6 1.91 -13.39 -6.91
C LEU A 6 3.33 -13.26 -7.48
N HIS A 7 3.52 -12.52 -8.58
CA HIS A 7 4.83 -12.28 -9.17
C HIS A 7 5.77 -11.46 -8.26
N LEU A 8 5.22 -10.65 -7.35
CA LEU A 8 5.99 -9.97 -6.31
C LEU A 8 6.42 -10.92 -5.17
N GLY A 9 6.06 -12.20 -5.22
CA GLY A 9 6.42 -13.19 -4.20
C GLY A 9 5.49 -13.21 -2.98
N LEU A 10 4.29 -12.63 -3.09
CA LEU A 10 3.24 -12.84 -2.11
C LEU A 10 2.55 -14.18 -2.36
N ASN A 11 2.15 -14.84 -1.27
CA ASN A 11 1.56 -16.16 -1.27
C ASN A 11 0.17 -16.16 -0.62
N ARG A 12 -0.57 -17.26 -0.80
CA ARG A 12 -1.81 -17.52 -0.05
C ARG A 12 -1.56 -17.36 1.46
N GLY A 13 -2.44 -16.64 2.13
CA GLY A 13 -2.35 -16.32 3.56
C GLY A 13 -1.53 -15.07 3.89
N ASP A 14 -0.77 -14.52 2.94
CA ASP A 14 -0.09 -13.24 3.14
C ASP A 14 -1.10 -12.10 3.29
N ARG A 15 -0.74 -11.11 4.11
CA ARG A 15 -1.57 -9.95 4.42
C ARG A 15 -1.19 -8.77 3.53
N VAL A 16 -2.17 -8.21 2.82
CA VAL A 16 -2.00 -7.04 1.95
C VAL A 16 -2.80 -5.89 2.55
N GLY A 17 -2.10 -4.85 2.98
CA GLY A 17 -2.72 -3.60 3.43
C GLY A 17 -3.24 -2.79 2.27
N MET A 18 -4.43 -2.22 2.40
CA MET A 18 -4.91 -1.12 1.57
C MET A 18 -5.12 0.10 2.46
N TRP A 19 -4.40 1.18 2.15
CA TRP A 19 -4.42 2.42 2.91
C TRP A 19 -4.64 3.58 1.96
N GLY A 20 -5.85 4.14 1.96
CA GLY A 20 -6.21 5.21 1.06
C GLY A 20 -7.69 5.58 1.14
N PRO A 21 -8.08 6.69 0.51
CA PRO A 21 -9.45 7.20 0.52
C PRO A 21 -10.39 6.26 -0.26
N ASN A 22 -11.67 6.63 -0.41
CA ASN A 22 -12.64 5.85 -1.19
C ASN A 22 -12.33 5.90 -2.69
N LEU A 23 -11.45 5.00 -3.12
CA LEU A 23 -10.96 4.85 -4.49
C LEU A 23 -11.46 3.54 -5.14
N TYR A 24 -11.55 3.48 -6.47
CA TYR A 24 -12.01 2.27 -7.18
C TYR A 24 -11.08 1.07 -6.94
N GLU A 25 -9.81 1.36 -6.69
CA GLU A 25 -8.73 0.41 -6.44
C GLU A 25 -9.03 -0.44 -5.19
N TRP A 26 -9.88 0.03 -4.26
CA TRP A 26 -10.38 -0.81 -3.16
C TRP A 26 -11.06 -2.08 -3.65
N ILE A 27 -11.96 -1.94 -4.63
CA ILE A 27 -12.72 -3.06 -5.19
C ILE A 27 -11.75 -3.99 -5.92
N VAL A 28 -10.82 -3.43 -6.69
CA VAL A 28 -9.81 -4.20 -7.42
C VAL A 28 -8.91 -4.97 -6.45
N CYS A 29 -8.44 -4.34 -5.37
CA CYS A 29 -7.63 -4.97 -4.34
C CYS A 29 -8.40 -6.08 -3.63
N GLN A 30 -9.67 -5.86 -3.31
CA GLN A 30 -10.53 -6.85 -2.66
C GLN A 30 -10.68 -8.12 -3.50
N PHE A 31 -11.03 -7.99 -4.78
CA PHE A 31 -11.11 -9.16 -5.66
C PHE A 31 -9.74 -9.79 -5.93
N ALA A 32 -8.70 -8.98 -6.14
CA ALA A 32 -7.37 -9.50 -6.45
C ALA A 32 -6.78 -10.31 -5.30
N THR A 33 -6.89 -9.80 -4.06
CA THR A 33 -6.42 -10.50 -2.86
C THR A 33 -7.22 -11.77 -2.62
N ALA A 34 -8.55 -11.71 -2.75
CA ALA A 34 -9.41 -12.89 -2.62
C ALA A 34 -9.07 -13.99 -3.65
N LEU A 35 -8.90 -13.63 -4.93
CA LEU A 35 -8.52 -14.56 -5.99
C LEU A 35 -7.15 -15.20 -5.74
N ALA A 36 -6.20 -14.45 -5.18
CA ALA A 36 -4.86 -14.94 -4.87
C ALA A 36 -4.78 -15.66 -3.49
N GLY A 37 -5.88 -15.75 -2.75
CA GLY A 37 -5.93 -16.35 -1.42
C GLY A 37 -5.21 -15.53 -0.34
N MET A 38 -5.03 -14.24 -0.54
CA MET A 38 -4.41 -13.29 0.39
C MET A 38 -5.47 -12.66 1.30
N ILE A 39 -5.04 -12.13 2.44
CA ILE A 39 -5.90 -11.44 3.40
C ILE A 39 -5.80 -9.94 3.15
N LEU A 40 -6.89 -9.31 2.70
CA LEU A 40 -6.96 -7.85 2.61
C LEU A 40 -7.08 -7.25 4.02
N VAL A 41 -6.21 -6.30 4.34
CA VAL A 41 -6.22 -5.53 5.59
C VAL A 41 -6.61 -4.10 5.25
N ASN A 42 -7.74 -3.65 5.81
CA ASN A 42 -8.23 -2.29 5.59
C ASN A 42 -7.62 -1.35 6.63
N ILE A 43 -6.92 -0.31 6.19
CA ILE A 43 -6.26 0.65 7.07
C ILE A 43 -6.96 2.01 6.94
N ASN A 44 -7.25 2.64 8.08
CA ASN A 44 -7.93 3.92 8.11
C ASN A 44 -7.08 5.01 7.40
N PRO A 45 -7.59 5.65 6.33
CA PRO A 45 -6.85 6.68 5.61
C PRO A 45 -6.53 7.94 6.41
N SER A 46 -7.17 8.12 7.58
CA SER A 46 -6.94 9.25 8.47
C SER A 46 -5.78 9.04 9.46
N TYR A 47 -5.20 7.84 9.53
CA TYR A 47 -4.09 7.58 10.45
C TYR A 47 -2.89 8.46 10.15
N GLN A 48 -2.36 9.08 11.21
CA GLN A 48 -1.06 9.75 11.18
C GLN A 48 0.08 8.74 11.31
N SER A 49 1.32 9.17 11.05
CA SER A 49 2.49 8.29 10.99
C SER A 49 2.65 7.37 12.22
N GLU A 50 2.41 7.86 13.44
CA GLU A 50 2.50 7.05 14.66
C GLU A 50 1.37 6.00 14.78
N GLU A 51 0.13 6.38 14.47
CA GLU A 51 -1.01 5.45 14.48
C GLU A 51 -0.85 4.39 13.40
N LEU A 52 -0.36 4.79 12.23
CA LEU A 52 -0.03 3.90 11.13
C LEU A 52 1.07 2.93 11.54
N LYS A 53 2.18 3.42 12.11
CA LYS A 53 3.29 2.58 12.62
C LYS A 53 2.78 1.52 13.60
N PHE A 54 1.96 1.93 14.56
CA PHE A 54 1.36 1.01 15.53
C PHE A 54 0.46 -0.04 14.85
N ALA A 55 -0.44 0.39 13.97
CA ALA A 55 -1.33 -0.51 13.25
C ALA A 55 -0.57 -1.51 12.37
N LEU A 56 0.43 -1.05 11.61
CA LEU A 56 1.26 -1.89 10.76
C LEU A 56 2.06 -2.92 11.56
N GLY A 57 2.62 -2.52 12.71
CA GLY A 57 3.37 -3.40 13.59
C GLY A 57 2.50 -4.51 14.18
N LYS A 58 1.23 -4.22 14.46
CA LYS A 58 0.28 -5.20 15.01
C LYS A 58 -0.25 -6.17 13.97
N VAL A 59 -0.54 -5.70 12.75
CA VAL A 59 -1.22 -6.51 11.74
C VAL A 59 -0.25 -7.38 10.93
N GLY A 60 1.01 -6.97 10.78
CA GLY A 60 2.05 -7.76 10.12
C GLY A 60 1.77 -7.97 8.63
N ILE A 61 1.50 -6.88 7.90
CA ILE A 61 1.31 -6.91 6.45
C ILE A 61 2.64 -7.17 5.73
N LYS A 62 2.57 -7.80 4.56
CA LYS A 62 3.72 -8.04 3.67
C LYS A 62 3.80 -7.03 2.53
N ALA A 63 2.65 -6.53 2.08
CA ALA A 63 2.59 -5.43 1.12
C ALA A 63 1.57 -4.39 1.58
N LEU A 64 1.81 -3.13 1.24
CA LEU A 64 0.89 -2.02 1.41
C LEU A 64 0.61 -1.39 0.05
N ILE A 65 -0.67 -1.24 -0.28
CA ILE A 65 -1.15 -0.51 -1.46
C ILE A 65 -1.72 0.82 -0.99
N SER A 66 -1.28 1.93 -1.60
CA SER A 66 -1.69 3.28 -1.20
C SER A 66 -1.56 4.26 -2.38
N PRO A 67 -2.40 5.30 -2.52
CA PRO A 67 -2.10 6.38 -3.46
C PRO A 67 -0.84 7.15 -3.03
N ALA A 68 -0.21 7.91 -3.92
CA ALA A 68 0.90 8.78 -3.54
C ALA A 68 0.43 9.91 -2.60
N CYS A 69 -0.65 10.59 -2.99
CA CYS A 69 -1.25 11.69 -2.27
C CYS A 69 -2.77 11.72 -2.48
N PHE A 70 -3.50 12.35 -1.56
CA PHE A 70 -4.90 12.71 -1.76
C PHE A 70 -5.25 13.95 -0.93
N LYS A 71 -5.79 14.98 -1.60
CA LYS A 71 -6.03 16.30 -1.00
C LYS A 71 -4.76 16.83 -0.32
N LYS A 72 -4.78 17.00 1.01
CA LYS A 72 -3.64 17.50 1.80
C LYS A 72 -2.77 16.38 2.37
N SER A 73 -3.17 15.12 2.21
CA SER A 73 -2.47 13.97 2.79
C SER A 73 -1.44 13.43 1.79
N ASN A 74 -0.19 13.31 2.24
CA ASN A 74 0.88 12.69 1.48
C ASN A 74 1.22 11.31 2.10
N TYR A 75 0.64 10.26 1.53
CA TYR A 75 0.73 8.90 2.05
C TYR A 75 2.14 8.33 1.88
N TYR A 76 2.81 8.68 0.78
CA TYR A 76 4.19 8.27 0.55
C TYR A 76 5.13 8.82 1.63
N LEU A 77 5.06 10.13 1.90
CA LEU A 77 5.89 10.75 2.94
C LEU A 77 5.59 10.18 4.32
N SER A 78 4.31 9.95 4.66
CA SER A 78 3.96 9.27 5.92
C SER A 78 4.55 7.86 6.00
N MET A 79 4.63 7.11 4.90
CA MET A 79 5.32 5.82 4.90
C MET A 79 6.83 5.95 5.03
N VAL A 80 7.44 7.00 4.47
CA VAL A 80 8.87 7.31 4.68
C VAL A 80 9.14 7.66 6.16
N ASP A 81 8.25 8.40 6.83
CA ASP A 81 8.39 8.66 8.27
C ASP A 81 8.36 7.35 9.09
N VAL A 82 7.56 6.38 8.66
CA VAL A 82 7.40 5.08 9.33
C VAL A 82 8.53 4.10 8.97
N ILE A 83 9.00 4.11 7.72
CA ILE A 83 10.08 3.28 7.18
C ILE A 83 11.02 4.17 6.35
N PRO A 84 12.03 4.81 6.97
CA PRO A 84 12.93 5.75 6.30
C PRO A 84 13.68 5.16 5.10
N ASP A 85 13.97 3.85 5.13
CA ASP A 85 14.66 3.12 4.06
C ASP A 85 13.94 3.17 2.71
N LEU A 86 12.64 3.51 2.69
CA LEU A 86 11.88 3.70 1.46
C LEU A 86 12.41 4.88 0.63
N ALA A 87 12.94 5.93 1.26
CA ALA A 87 13.42 7.11 0.54
C ALA A 87 14.73 6.89 -0.23
N VAL A 88 15.52 5.90 0.17
CA VAL A 88 16.84 5.61 -0.44
C VAL A 88 16.79 4.47 -1.44
N LYS A 89 15.70 3.70 -1.49
CA LYS A 89 15.53 2.60 -2.44
C LYS A 89 14.98 3.14 -3.77
N ALA A 90 15.58 2.67 -4.87
CA ALA A 90 15.09 2.98 -6.21
C ALA A 90 13.69 2.37 -6.46
N GLU A 91 12.87 3.09 -7.21
CA GLU A 91 11.59 2.59 -7.71
C GLU A 91 11.76 1.25 -8.45
N GLY A 92 10.71 0.41 -8.39
CA GLY A 92 10.73 -0.91 -9.00
C GLY A 92 11.59 -1.95 -8.26
N LYS A 93 12.35 -1.56 -7.22
CA LYS A 93 13.03 -2.52 -6.34
C LYS A 93 12.12 -2.91 -5.17
N GLY A 94 11.55 -4.11 -5.27
CA GLY A 94 10.83 -4.75 -4.16
C GLY A 94 11.76 -5.25 -3.05
N ASP A 95 11.19 -5.95 -2.07
CA ASP A 95 11.90 -6.55 -0.93
C ASP A 95 12.56 -5.51 -0.01
N VAL A 96 11.73 -4.60 0.50
CA VAL A 96 12.08 -3.70 1.60
C VAL A 96 12.07 -4.50 2.88
N SER A 97 13.22 -4.64 3.55
CA SER A 97 13.28 -5.12 4.92
C SER A 97 13.35 -3.91 5.83
N ALA A 98 12.48 -3.84 6.83
CA ALA A 98 12.51 -2.82 7.86
C ALA A 98 12.57 -3.51 9.23
N ASP A 99 13.48 -3.10 10.10
CA ASP A 99 13.74 -3.78 11.37
C ASP A 99 12.48 -3.93 12.24
N TYR A 100 11.66 -2.88 12.29
CA TYR A 100 10.41 -2.87 13.05
C TYR A 100 9.26 -3.64 12.36
N PHE A 101 9.35 -3.88 11.06
CA PHE A 101 8.34 -4.56 10.26
C PHE A 101 8.95 -5.75 9.51
N PRO A 102 9.32 -6.83 10.24
CA PRO A 102 10.11 -7.93 9.68
C PRO A 102 9.40 -8.70 8.55
N LYS A 103 8.07 -8.53 8.43
CA LYS A 103 7.25 -9.11 7.35
C LYS A 103 7.02 -8.17 6.17
N PHE A 104 7.17 -6.86 6.34
CA PHE A 104 6.92 -5.89 5.27
C PHE A 104 7.92 -6.09 4.15
N ARG A 105 7.49 -6.00 2.89
CA ARG A 105 8.32 -6.26 1.70
C ARG A 105 8.06 -5.28 0.57
N HIS A 106 6.81 -4.82 0.41
CA HIS A 106 6.43 -4.00 -0.73
C HIS A 106 5.57 -2.80 -0.32
N LEU A 107 5.98 -1.60 -0.75
CA LEU A 107 5.09 -0.46 -0.88
C LEU A 107 4.69 -0.35 -2.35
N ILE A 108 3.40 -0.40 -2.64
CA ILE A 108 2.83 -0.31 -3.99
C ILE A 108 2.05 1.00 -4.05
N ILE A 109 2.59 1.96 -4.80
CA ILE A 109 1.94 3.25 -4.99
C ILE A 109 0.99 3.18 -6.17
N ILE A 110 -0.27 3.54 -5.93
CA ILE A 110 -1.24 3.82 -6.97
C ILE A 110 -0.95 5.24 -7.45
N ASP A 111 -0.19 5.34 -8.54
CA ASP A 111 -0.03 6.61 -9.21
C ASP A 111 -1.28 6.91 -10.04
N ARG A 112 -1.90 8.05 -9.75
CA ARG A 112 -3.01 8.61 -10.52
C ARG A 112 -2.57 9.85 -11.27
N ASN A 113 -1.31 9.93 -11.70
CA ASN A 113 -0.87 10.91 -12.69
C ASN A 113 -1.72 10.78 -13.95
N ASP A 114 -2.86 11.47 -13.89
CA ASP A 114 -3.84 11.66 -14.92
C ASP A 114 -3.54 13.02 -15.57
N ASP A 115 -2.28 13.22 -15.98
CA ASP A 115 -1.94 14.23 -16.98
C ASP A 115 -2.61 13.92 -18.33
N ASN A 116 -3.51 12.93 -18.41
CA ASN A 116 -4.20 12.62 -19.65
C ASN A 116 -5.61 12.02 -19.55
N LYS A 117 -6.47 12.42 -18.60
CA LYS A 117 -7.94 12.35 -18.78
C LYS A 117 -8.73 13.24 -17.84
N SER A 118 -9.29 14.28 -18.46
CA SER A 118 -10.49 14.98 -18.05
C SER A 118 -11.62 14.02 -17.66
N TYR A 119 -12.00 14.01 -16.38
CA TYR A 119 -13.38 13.76 -15.99
C TYR A 119 -13.82 14.87 -15.04
N ARG A 120 -14.32 15.96 -15.64
CA ARG A 120 -15.24 16.89 -14.99
C ARG A 120 -16.45 16.07 -14.55
N TYR A 121 -16.80 16.16 -13.28
CA TYR A 121 -18.18 16.11 -12.86
C TYR A 121 -18.59 17.56 -12.63
N GLU A 122 -19.55 18.03 -13.43
CA GLU A 122 -20.33 19.24 -13.12
C GLU A 122 -21.06 19.07 -11.77
#